data_AF-A0A1H5PFZ4-F1
#
_entry.id   AF-A0A1H5PFZ4-F1
#
_cell.length_a   1.000
_cell.length_b   1.000
_cell.length_c   1.000
_cell.angle_alpha   90.00
_cell.angle_beta   90.00
_cell.angle_gamma   90.00
#
_symmetry.space_group_name_H-M   'P 1'
#
loop_
_entity.id
_entity.type
_entity.pdbx_description
1 polymer ?
#
loop_
_entity_poly.entity_id
_entity_poly.type
_entity_poly.pdbx_seq_one_letter_code
_entity_poly.pdbx_strand_id
1 'polypeptide(L)'
;MGAPVDPEAPSRLASHDIDIAPAGVKIDGVPVGEMTVARFTHFLGQPRVVEPALKESDAHGNLPKTRVIWDTSGVMVWVNGSAQVTEISVRLAEDPEWESRVKWDFAEHSPRGVFSGVFTVAGKSPLDGIPEEKLRAAYLFLKRRTGNWNVSFALTDAVQRLPGATDWRDRVAKTEAAGTVPPLLTSLAPFREVTMYFKPIPKPSGKWKIPAATEPVLTLPKLPFRLAVIQELMFEQDELKPRFDVNDFAADQGARSFDPHTFYDSPIPAVRTWFRRIPIPARLAERVQKLTFDGGNDIYLQLIPQWDGEDEQFFITTLSDEELDQFPNLRTVEDPAEFLSPSVRRKLESRGIVVDGLND
;
A
#
# COMPACT_ATOMS: atom_id res chain seq x y z
N MET A 1 36.37 -61.53 19.40
CA MET A 1 36.77 -60.50 18.42
C MET A 1 35.50 -59.90 17.87
N GLY A 2 35.03 -58.79 18.47
CA GLY A 2 33.93 -58.00 17.92
C GLY A 2 34.52 -57.00 16.94
N ALA A 3 34.01 -56.97 15.71
CA ALA A 3 34.36 -55.94 14.74
C ALA A 3 33.82 -54.58 15.25
N PRO A 4 34.58 -53.48 15.11
CA PRO A 4 34.10 -52.17 15.50
C PRO A 4 33.00 -51.73 14.54
N VAL A 5 31.90 -51.24 15.12
CA VAL A 5 30.84 -50.52 14.40
C VAL A 5 31.44 -49.20 13.93
N ASP A 6 31.41 -48.98 12.62
CA ASP A 6 31.82 -47.74 11.97
C ASP A 6 30.91 -46.59 12.47
N PRO A 7 31.44 -45.48 13.01
CA PRO A 7 30.59 -44.36 13.41
C PRO A 7 29.94 -43.76 12.15
N GLU A 8 28.61 -43.57 12.21
CA GLU A 8 27.82 -42.92 11.17
C GLU A 8 28.56 -41.72 10.56
N ALA A 9 28.80 -41.78 9.25
CA ALA A 9 29.20 -40.62 8.49
C ALA A 9 28.21 -39.48 8.73
N PRO A 10 28.64 -38.22 8.87
CA PRO A 10 27.72 -37.10 9.02
C PRO A 10 26.74 -37.13 7.85
N SER A 11 25.44 -37.20 8.18
CA SER A 11 24.34 -37.08 7.23
C SER A 11 24.65 -35.93 6.28
N ARG A 12 24.75 -36.21 4.97
CA ARG A 12 24.91 -35.15 3.95
C ARG A 12 23.91 -34.04 4.28
N LEU A 13 24.40 -32.82 4.49
CA LEU A 13 23.56 -31.63 4.64
C LEU A 13 22.58 -31.64 3.47
N ALA A 14 21.29 -31.84 3.74
CA ALA A 14 20.27 -31.82 2.71
C ALA A 14 20.22 -30.38 2.18
N SER A 15 20.71 -30.20 0.95
CA SER A 15 20.49 -28.96 0.21
C SER A 15 19.06 -29.00 -0.33
N HIS A 16 18.32 -27.92 -0.10
CA HIS A 16 16.93 -27.78 -0.49
C HIS A 16 16.77 -26.60 -1.43
N ASP A 17 16.02 -26.74 -2.51
CA ASP A 17 15.66 -25.62 -3.38
C ASP A 17 14.39 -24.93 -2.85
N ILE A 18 14.39 -23.60 -2.80
CA ILE A 18 13.24 -22.81 -2.33
C ILE A 18 12.76 -21.90 -3.46
N ASP A 19 11.49 -22.04 -3.83
CA ASP A 19 10.80 -21.13 -4.75
C ASP A 19 9.64 -20.45 -4.03
N ILE A 20 9.54 -19.13 -4.20
CA ILE A 20 8.35 -18.38 -3.81
C ILE A 20 7.57 -17.94 -5.05
N ALA A 21 6.36 -18.48 -5.21
CA ALA A 21 5.47 -18.23 -6.34
C ALA A 21 4.16 -17.57 -5.87
N PRO A 22 3.31 -17.06 -6.78
CA PRO A 22 2.01 -16.52 -6.40
C PRO A 22 1.14 -17.51 -5.61
N ALA A 23 1.32 -18.81 -5.86
CA ALA A 23 0.61 -19.90 -5.20
C ALA A 23 1.15 -20.25 -3.79
N GLY A 24 2.32 -19.71 -3.39
CA GLY A 24 2.95 -20.01 -2.11
C GLY A 24 4.41 -20.46 -2.24
N VAL A 25 4.94 -20.94 -1.12
CA VAL A 25 6.32 -21.44 -0.99
C VAL A 25 6.37 -22.90 -1.43
N LYS A 26 7.41 -23.25 -2.18
CA LYS A 26 7.78 -24.62 -2.50
C LYS A 26 9.17 -24.92 -1.97
N ILE A 27 9.34 -26.13 -1.45
CA ILE A 27 10.65 -26.69 -1.07
C ILE A 27 10.85 -27.94 -1.94
N ASP A 28 11.95 -28.00 -2.67
CA ASP A 28 12.27 -29.07 -3.63
C ASP A 28 11.15 -29.29 -4.67
N GLY A 29 10.54 -28.19 -5.11
CA GLY A 29 9.41 -28.19 -6.05
C GLY A 29 8.07 -28.62 -5.44
N VAL A 30 8.04 -29.10 -4.19
CA VAL A 30 6.83 -29.52 -3.49
C VAL A 30 6.22 -28.33 -2.75
N PRO A 31 4.92 -28.02 -2.95
CA PRO A 31 4.26 -26.96 -2.19
C PRO A 31 4.26 -27.24 -0.68
N VAL A 32 4.69 -26.25 0.10
CA VAL A 32 4.59 -26.32 1.57
C VAL A 32 3.11 -26.40 1.99
N GLY A 33 2.23 -25.69 1.28
CA GLY A 33 0.79 -25.66 1.57
C GLY A 33 0.51 -24.80 2.80
N GLU A 34 0.08 -25.42 3.90
CA GLU A 34 -0.16 -24.70 5.16
C GLU A 34 1.13 -24.12 5.74
N MET A 35 1.10 -22.83 6.07
CA MET A 35 2.23 -22.08 6.63
C MET A 35 2.37 -22.36 8.13
N THR A 36 2.79 -23.57 8.50
CA THR A 36 2.93 -24.01 9.89
C THR A 36 4.32 -24.58 10.16
N VAL A 37 4.80 -24.47 11.40
CA VAL A 37 6.11 -25.02 11.80
C VAL A 37 6.23 -26.50 11.44
N ALA A 38 5.18 -27.30 11.67
CA ALA A 38 5.16 -28.72 11.36
C ALA A 38 5.43 -29.01 9.87
N ARG A 39 4.89 -28.19 8.96
CA ARG A 39 5.13 -28.35 7.51
C ARG A 39 6.57 -28.00 7.15
N PHE A 40 7.15 -26.96 7.73
CA PHE A 40 8.57 -26.65 7.51
C PHE A 40 9.50 -27.71 8.11
N THR A 41 9.22 -28.21 9.33
CA THR A 41 9.96 -29.30 9.98
C THR A 41 9.95 -30.59 9.15
N HIS A 42 8.84 -30.87 8.46
CA HIS A 42 8.77 -32.03 7.56
C HIS A 42 9.82 -31.98 6.44
N PHE A 43 10.08 -30.79 5.88
CA PHE A 43 11.10 -30.61 4.84
C PHE A 43 12.50 -30.46 5.40
N LEU A 44 12.66 -29.63 6.44
CA LEU A 44 13.96 -29.11 6.89
C LEU A 44 14.53 -29.85 8.10
N GLY A 45 13.81 -30.82 8.65
CA GLY A 45 14.21 -31.54 9.86
C GLY A 45 13.94 -30.77 11.15
N GLN A 46 14.70 -31.09 12.21
CA GLN A 46 14.45 -30.55 13.55
C GLN A 46 14.94 -29.10 13.68
N PRO A 47 14.07 -28.15 14.07
CA PRO A 47 14.48 -26.79 14.37
C PRO A 47 14.88 -26.61 15.83
N ARG A 48 15.47 -25.45 16.12
CA ARG A 48 15.46 -24.86 17.47
C ARG A 48 14.44 -23.73 17.55
N VAL A 49 13.91 -23.52 18.74
CA VAL A 49 12.92 -22.48 19.03
C VAL A 49 13.57 -21.42 19.92
N VAL A 50 13.37 -20.15 19.55
CA VAL A 50 13.83 -18.99 20.32
C VAL A 50 12.60 -18.16 20.65
N GLU A 51 12.23 -18.17 21.93
CA GLU A 51 11.09 -17.41 22.43
C GLU A 51 11.43 -15.92 22.52
N PRO A 52 10.44 -15.03 22.32
CA PRO A 52 10.67 -13.61 22.46
C PRO A 52 10.96 -13.25 23.94
N ALA A 53 11.88 -12.32 24.15
CA ALA A 53 12.24 -11.84 25.49
C ALA A 53 11.09 -11.13 26.22
N LEU A 54 10.20 -10.48 25.45
CA LEU A 54 8.98 -9.85 25.95
C LEU A 54 7.77 -10.68 25.54
N LYS A 55 6.74 -10.70 26.39
CA LYS A 55 5.47 -11.41 26.13
C LYS A 55 4.28 -10.47 25.96
N GLU A 56 4.50 -9.16 26.15
CA GLU A 56 3.50 -8.12 26.02
C GLU A 56 3.60 -7.46 24.64
N SER A 57 2.48 -6.93 24.16
CA SER A 57 2.44 -6.18 22.90
C SER A 57 3.21 -4.87 22.99
N ASP A 58 3.79 -4.43 21.87
CA ASP A 58 4.35 -3.08 21.76
C ASP A 58 3.26 -1.99 21.80
N ALA A 59 3.67 -0.72 21.76
CA ALA A 59 2.77 0.45 21.74
C ALA A 59 1.79 0.46 20.55
N HIS A 60 2.00 -0.40 19.56
CA HIS A 60 1.16 -0.57 18.36
C HIS A 60 0.32 -1.85 18.42
N GLY A 61 0.33 -2.58 19.54
CA GLY A 61 -0.43 -3.81 19.73
C GLY A 61 0.20 -5.05 19.09
N ASN A 62 1.44 -4.97 18.59
CA ASN A 62 2.11 -6.12 17.99
C ASN A 62 2.68 -7.02 19.08
N LEU A 63 2.28 -8.30 19.07
CA LEU A 63 2.87 -9.30 19.94
C LEU A 63 4.27 -9.69 19.44
N PRO A 64 5.26 -9.83 20.34
CA PRO A 64 6.55 -10.42 20.04
C PRO A 64 6.37 -11.83 19.46
N LYS A 65 7.12 -12.16 18.42
CA LYS A 65 6.99 -13.41 17.67
C LYS A 65 8.07 -14.41 18.07
N THR A 66 7.69 -15.68 18.21
CA THR A 66 8.62 -16.80 18.38
C THR A 66 9.38 -17.04 17.08
N ARG A 67 10.68 -17.31 17.18
CA ARG A 67 11.51 -17.69 16.03
C ARG A 67 11.71 -19.19 16.03
N VAL A 68 11.56 -19.81 14.88
CA VAL A 68 11.87 -21.23 14.68
C VAL A 68 12.92 -21.32 13.58
N ILE A 69 14.06 -21.93 13.91
CA ILE A 69 15.30 -21.83 13.13
C ILE A 69 15.81 -23.23 12.78
N TRP A 70 16.05 -23.46 11.49
CA TRP A 70 16.73 -24.62 10.93
C TRP A 70 18.14 -24.22 10.53
N ASP A 71 19.09 -24.38 11.46
CA ASP A 71 20.46 -23.87 11.31
C ASP A 71 21.17 -24.40 10.07
N THR A 72 21.06 -25.72 9.80
CA THR A 72 21.73 -26.39 8.67
C THR A 72 21.13 -26.00 7.32
N SER A 73 19.84 -25.66 7.30
CA SER A 73 19.13 -25.22 6.10
C SER A 73 19.26 -23.72 5.87
N GLY A 74 19.78 -22.95 6.83
CA GLY A 74 19.82 -21.50 6.73
C GLY A 74 18.44 -20.84 6.73
N VAL A 75 17.40 -21.51 7.25
CA VAL A 75 16.00 -21.03 7.23
C VAL A 75 15.55 -20.66 8.63
N MET A 76 14.81 -19.57 8.75
CA MET A 76 14.12 -19.15 9.96
C MET A 76 12.71 -18.71 9.62
N VAL A 77 11.77 -18.93 10.55
CA VAL A 77 10.41 -18.39 10.44
C VAL A 77 10.01 -17.66 11.72
N TRP A 78 9.16 -16.64 11.57
CA TRP A 78 8.50 -15.99 12.71
C TRP A 78 7.07 -16.52 12.85
N VAL A 79 6.74 -16.91 14.07
CA VAL A 79 5.49 -17.56 14.42
C VAL A 79 4.70 -16.67 15.37
N ASN A 80 3.40 -16.52 15.10
CA ASN A 80 2.50 -15.79 15.99
C ASN A 80 1.97 -16.70 17.12
N GLY A 81 1.21 -16.13 18.06
CA GLY A 81 0.62 -16.87 19.18
C GLY A 81 -0.34 -18.01 18.82
N SER A 82 -0.74 -18.15 17.54
CA SER A 82 -1.55 -19.26 17.03
C SER A 82 -0.74 -20.34 16.30
N ALA A 83 0.60 -20.34 16.45
CA ALA A 83 1.52 -21.25 15.78
C ALA A 83 1.55 -21.15 14.24
N GLN A 84 1.03 -20.06 13.66
CA GLN A 84 1.13 -19.80 12.22
C GLN A 84 2.42 -19.07 11.87
N VAL A 85 3.04 -19.49 10.77
CA VAL A 85 4.19 -18.80 10.18
C VAL A 85 3.70 -17.52 9.50
N THR A 86 4.22 -16.38 9.97
CA THR A 86 3.88 -15.05 9.45
C THR A 86 4.93 -14.51 8.49
N GLU A 87 6.16 -15.00 8.60
CA GLU A 87 7.32 -14.50 7.87
C GLU A 87 8.38 -15.60 7.80
N ILE A 88 9.08 -15.68 6.68
CA ILE A 88 10.19 -16.61 6.45
C ILE A 88 11.42 -15.79 6.11
N SER A 89 12.55 -16.12 6.72
CA SER A 89 13.89 -15.65 6.35
C SER A 89 14.74 -16.83 5.89
N VAL A 90 15.54 -16.59 4.85
CA VAL A 90 16.58 -17.50 4.39
C VAL A 90 17.90 -16.74 4.37
N ARG A 91 18.90 -17.24 5.10
CA ARG A 91 20.26 -16.70 5.13
C ARG A 91 21.01 -17.15 3.87
N LEU A 92 21.29 -16.22 2.97
CA LEU A 92 21.84 -16.51 1.64
C LEU A 92 23.36 -16.37 1.56
N ALA A 93 23.98 -15.60 2.48
CA ALA A 93 25.43 -15.45 2.55
C ALA A 93 25.88 -15.12 3.97
N GLU A 94 27.17 -15.35 4.24
CA GLU A 94 27.85 -14.73 5.39
C GLU A 94 28.08 -13.25 5.11
N ASP A 95 27.93 -12.41 6.13
CA ASP A 95 28.26 -10.99 6.04
C ASP A 95 28.95 -10.55 7.34
N PRO A 96 30.20 -10.96 7.58
CA PRO A 96 30.88 -10.77 8.86
C PRO A 96 31.01 -9.31 9.26
N GLU A 97 31.17 -8.41 8.28
CA GLU A 97 31.22 -6.97 8.55
C GLU A 97 29.89 -6.46 9.09
N TRP A 98 28.77 -6.83 8.47
CA TRP A 98 27.44 -6.47 8.96
C TRP A 98 27.11 -7.16 10.30
N GLU A 99 27.41 -8.45 10.41
CA GLU A 99 27.18 -9.25 11.61
C GLU A 99 27.95 -8.68 12.81
N SER A 100 29.18 -8.18 12.63
CA SER A 100 29.95 -7.55 13.72
C SER A 100 29.33 -6.26 14.26
N ARG A 101 28.42 -5.62 13.51
CA ARG A 101 27.78 -4.35 13.90
C ARG A 101 26.43 -4.53 14.59
N VAL A 102 25.85 -5.74 14.59
CA VAL A 102 24.59 -5.98 15.30
C VAL A 102 24.81 -5.97 16.81
N LYS A 103 23.84 -5.43 17.56
CA LYS A 103 23.91 -5.28 19.03
C LYS A 103 23.24 -6.43 19.79
N TRP A 104 22.97 -7.54 19.11
CA TRP A 104 22.30 -8.74 19.64
C TRP A 104 23.10 -9.98 19.23
N ASP A 105 22.94 -11.08 19.97
CA ASP A 105 23.61 -12.34 19.65
C ASP A 105 23.08 -12.90 18.34
N PHE A 106 23.86 -12.72 17.27
CA PHE A 106 23.47 -13.13 15.93
C PHE A 106 23.24 -14.64 15.82
N ALA A 107 24.11 -15.46 16.41
CA ALA A 107 24.05 -16.91 16.31
C ALA A 107 22.91 -17.51 17.13
N GLU A 108 22.48 -16.83 18.20
CA GLU A 108 21.28 -17.18 18.95
C GLU A 108 20.01 -16.86 18.16
N HIS A 109 20.00 -15.77 17.38
CA HIS A 109 18.76 -15.20 16.85
C HIS A 109 18.56 -15.37 15.34
N SER A 110 19.55 -15.95 14.64
CA SER A 110 19.59 -16.20 13.20
C SER A 110 20.10 -17.61 12.89
N PRO A 111 19.84 -18.15 11.68
CA PRO A 111 20.45 -19.41 11.25
C PRO A 111 21.98 -19.37 11.28
N ARG A 112 22.59 -20.37 11.91
CA ARG A 112 24.06 -20.48 11.99
C ARG A 112 24.69 -20.87 10.66
N GLY A 113 24.01 -21.70 9.87
CA GLY A 113 24.43 -22.06 8.51
C GLY A 113 23.88 -21.12 7.45
N VAL A 114 24.58 -21.07 6.32
CA VAL A 114 24.12 -20.43 5.09
C VAL A 114 23.32 -21.44 4.27
N PHE A 115 22.22 -20.98 3.67
CA PHE A 115 21.42 -21.76 2.74
C PHE A 115 22.27 -22.19 1.54
N SER A 116 22.27 -23.48 1.24
CA SER A 116 23.14 -24.10 0.24
C SER A 116 22.42 -24.55 -1.03
N GLY A 117 21.11 -24.30 -1.14
CA GLY A 117 20.31 -24.62 -2.32
C GLY A 117 20.08 -23.43 -3.24
N VAL A 118 19.17 -23.58 -4.19
CA VAL A 118 18.79 -22.52 -5.12
C VAL A 118 17.55 -21.79 -4.60
N PHE A 119 17.65 -20.46 -4.48
CA PHE A 119 16.52 -19.61 -4.16
C PHE A 119 15.97 -18.94 -5.42
N THR A 120 14.66 -19.05 -5.65
CA THR A 120 13.99 -18.42 -6.80
C THR A 120 12.71 -17.68 -6.42
N VAL A 121 12.33 -16.72 -7.26
CA VAL A 121 11.06 -15.98 -7.18
C VAL A 121 10.27 -16.25 -8.46
N ALA A 122 9.20 -17.01 -8.33
CA ALA A 122 8.39 -17.51 -9.44
C ALA A 122 9.24 -18.25 -10.49
N GLY A 123 10.13 -19.13 -10.02
CA GLY A 123 11.03 -19.95 -10.83
C GLY A 123 12.18 -19.18 -11.50
N LYS A 124 12.39 -17.91 -11.13
CA LYS A 124 13.44 -17.06 -11.70
C LYS A 124 14.46 -16.67 -10.64
N SER A 125 15.69 -16.40 -11.09
CA SER A 125 16.75 -15.83 -10.23
C SER A 125 16.26 -14.53 -9.55
N PRO A 126 16.72 -14.23 -8.32
CA PRO A 126 16.36 -13.00 -7.61
C PRO A 126 16.51 -11.72 -8.44
N LEU A 127 17.52 -11.64 -9.31
CA LEU A 127 17.83 -10.46 -10.13
C LEU A 127 17.14 -10.45 -11.51
N ASP A 128 16.49 -11.54 -11.91
CA ASP A 128 15.91 -11.68 -13.25
C ASP A 128 14.79 -10.66 -13.51
N GLY A 129 14.85 -10.01 -14.67
CA GLY A 129 13.80 -9.09 -15.15
C GLY A 129 13.66 -7.79 -14.36
N ILE A 130 14.62 -7.46 -13.49
CA ILE A 130 14.61 -6.18 -12.76
C ILE A 130 15.20 -5.09 -13.66
N PRO A 131 14.49 -3.95 -13.85
CA PRO A 131 15.04 -2.82 -14.59
C PRO A 131 16.36 -2.33 -13.98
N GLU A 132 17.31 -1.99 -14.84
CA GLU A 132 18.65 -1.58 -14.43
C GLU A 132 18.64 -0.37 -13.48
N GLU A 133 17.76 0.59 -13.71
CA GLU A 133 17.51 1.74 -12.83
C GLU A 133 17.23 1.30 -11.38
N LYS A 134 16.40 0.28 -11.19
CA LYS A 134 16.08 -0.26 -9.86
C LYS A 134 17.26 -1.00 -9.24
N LEU A 135 18.09 -1.66 -10.06
CA LEU A 135 19.32 -2.30 -9.60
C LEU A 135 20.35 -1.27 -9.13
N ARG A 136 20.46 -0.12 -9.81
CA ARG A 136 21.34 1.00 -9.40
C ARG A 136 20.86 1.65 -8.10
N ALA A 137 19.56 1.90 -8.00
CA ALA A 137 18.94 2.54 -6.84
C ALA A 137 18.88 1.64 -5.59
N ALA A 138 19.07 0.32 -5.72
CA ALA A 138 19.08 -0.59 -4.58
C ALA A 138 20.26 -0.28 -3.64
N TYR A 139 19.93 -0.07 -2.36
CA TYR A 139 20.91 0.24 -1.30
C TYR A 139 20.84 -0.78 -0.16
N LEU A 140 19.87 -0.66 0.75
CA LEU A 140 19.73 -1.61 1.88
C LEU A 140 18.99 -2.89 1.47
N PHE A 141 17.95 -2.73 0.65
CA PHE A 141 17.07 -3.81 0.24
C PHE A 141 16.75 -3.71 -1.25
N LEU A 142 16.60 -4.88 -1.88
CA LEU A 142 15.95 -5.03 -3.17
C LEU A 142 14.61 -5.72 -2.94
N LYS A 143 13.51 -5.03 -3.26
CA LYS A 143 12.14 -5.52 -3.00
C LYS A 143 11.52 -6.05 -4.28
N ARG A 144 10.87 -7.21 -4.17
CA ARG A 144 10.05 -7.85 -5.21
C ARG A 144 8.69 -8.23 -4.66
N ARG A 145 7.76 -8.48 -5.59
CA ARG A 145 6.46 -9.08 -5.29
C ARG A 145 6.17 -10.22 -6.26
N THR A 146 5.48 -11.23 -5.76
CA THR A 146 4.97 -12.35 -6.54
C THR A 146 3.62 -12.76 -5.99
N GLY A 147 2.55 -12.48 -6.74
CA GLY A 147 1.20 -12.48 -6.18
C GLY A 147 1.11 -11.56 -4.95
N ASN A 148 0.61 -12.11 -3.85
CA ASN A 148 0.45 -11.40 -2.56
C ASN A 148 1.67 -11.55 -1.64
N TRP A 149 2.77 -12.12 -2.12
CA TRP A 149 4.01 -12.23 -1.36
C TRP A 149 4.88 -11.00 -1.56
N ASN A 150 5.29 -10.39 -0.46
CA ASN A 150 6.41 -9.45 -0.47
C ASN A 150 7.69 -10.25 -0.26
N VAL A 151 8.70 -9.99 -1.08
CA VAL A 151 10.02 -10.63 -1.00
C VAL A 151 11.06 -9.53 -0.94
N SER A 152 11.83 -9.46 0.14
CA SER A 152 12.80 -8.42 0.40
C SER A 152 14.18 -9.04 0.55
N PHE A 153 15.08 -8.74 -0.37
CA PHE A 153 16.47 -9.19 -0.31
C PHE A 153 17.29 -8.11 0.37
N ALA A 154 17.89 -8.43 1.51
CA ALA A 154 18.85 -7.57 2.17
C ALA A 154 20.20 -7.69 1.47
N LEU A 155 20.78 -6.56 1.07
CA LEU A 155 22.08 -6.54 0.40
C LEU A 155 23.21 -6.81 1.39
N THR A 156 24.28 -7.44 0.93
CA THR A 156 25.52 -7.57 1.72
C THR A 156 26.21 -6.22 1.88
N ASP A 157 26.98 -6.04 2.96
CA ASP A 157 27.74 -4.81 3.20
C ASP A 157 28.71 -4.48 2.06
N ALA A 158 29.28 -5.51 1.44
CA ALA A 158 30.14 -5.40 0.26
C ALA A 158 29.43 -4.72 -0.93
N VAL A 159 28.14 -4.99 -1.15
CA VAL A 159 27.36 -4.33 -2.22
C VAL A 159 26.85 -2.95 -1.80
N GLN A 160 26.63 -2.74 -0.50
CA GLN A 160 26.21 -1.45 0.04
C GLN A 160 27.32 -0.41 -0.05
N ARG A 161 28.58 -0.80 0.22
CA ARG A 161 29.74 0.08 0.18
C ARG A 161 30.17 0.35 -1.26
N LEU A 162 29.83 1.54 -1.79
CA LEU A 162 30.49 2.08 -2.98
C LEU A 162 31.68 2.94 -2.51
N PRO A 163 32.93 2.59 -2.86
CA PRO A 163 34.10 3.37 -2.45
C PRO A 163 33.98 4.85 -2.83
N GLY A 164 34.19 5.72 -1.84
CA GLY A 164 34.11 7.18 -2.01
C GLY A 164 32.71 7.78 -1.97
N ALA A 165 31.63 6.99 -1.81
CA ALA A 165 30.30 7.54 -1.55
C ALA A 165 30.13 7.91 -0.06
N THR A 166 29.63 9.10 0.23
CA THR A 166 29.42 9.58 1.62
C THR A 166 28.04 9.24 2.18
N ASP A 167 27.04 9.17 1.31
CA ASP A 167 25.68 8.76 1.66
C ASP A 167 25.00 8.05 0.48
N TRP A 168 23.73 7.66 0.67
CA TRP A 168 22.98 6.91 -0.34
C TRP A 168 22.66 7.73 -1.60
N ARG A 169 22.47 9.06 -1.49
CA ARG A 169 22.18 9.93 -2.64
C ARG A 169 23.43 10.09 -3.49
N ASP A 170 24.56 10.35 -2.84
CA ASP A 170 25.88 10.43 -3.48
C ASP A 170 26.25 9.11 -4.16
N ARG A 171 25.93 7.97 -3.52
CA ARG A 171 26.07 6.64 -4.14
C ARG A 171 25.28 6.53 -5.43
N VAL A 172 23.97 6.86 -5.42
CA VAL A 172 23.12 6.74 -6.62
C VAL A 172 23.67 7.63 -7.74
N ALA A 173 23.96 8.90 -7.45
CA ALA A 173 24.53 9.83 -8.42
C ALA A 173 25.85 9.33 -9.03
N LYS A 174 26.76 8.78 -8.21
CA LYS A 174 28.04 8.20 -8.69
C LYS A 174 27.83 6.95 -9.55
N THR A 175 26.84 6.12 -9.21
CA THR A 175 26.54 4.90 -9.96
C THR A 175 25.89 5.23 -11.31
N GLU A 176 25.10 6.30 -11.40
CA GLU A 176 24.50 6.77 -12.65
C GLU A 176 25.53 7.50 -13.54
N ALA A 177 26.34 8.38 -12.95
CA ALA A 177 27.34 9.17 -13.68
C ALA A 177 28.47 8.32 -14.28
N ALA A 178 28.83 7.20 -13.63
CA ALA A 178 29.97 6.38 -14.04
C ALA A 178 29.66 5.40 -15.19
N GLY A 179 28.40 5.22 -15.59
CA GLY A 179 28.01 4.23 -16.61
C GLY A 179 28.43 2.78 -16.27
N THR A 180 28.75 2.49 -15.01
CA THR A 180 29.29 1.21 -14.53
C THR A 180 28.21 0.16 -14.38
N VAL A 181 28.53 -1.13 -14.52
CA VAL A 181 27.55 -2.19 -14.25
C VAL A 181 27.11 -2.14 -12.78
N PRO A 182 25.80 -2.21 -12.46
CA PRO A 182 25.32 -2.21 -11.08
C PRO A 182 26.05 -3.23 -10.18
N PRO A 183 26.50 -2.86 -8.97
CA PRO A 183 27.24 -3.76 -8.06
C PRO A 183 26.53 -5.09 -7.73
N LEU A 184 25.19 -5.08 -7.76
CA LEU A 184 24.36 -6.28 -7.60
C LEU A 184 24.60 -7.34 -8.68
N LEU A 185 24.98 -6.94 -9.90
CA LEU A 185 25.20 -7.84 -11.03
C LEU A 185 26.64 -8.38 -11.08
N THR A 186 27.59 -7.74 -10.39
CA THR A 186 29.00 -8.14 -10.36
C THR A 186 29.38 -8.91 -9.10
N SER A 187 28.56 -8.85 -8.04
CA SER A 187 28.78 -9.59 -6.80
C SER A 187 28.40 -11.06 -6.95
N LEU A 188 29.25 -11.96 -6.44
CA LEU A 188 28.98 -13.40 -6.35
C LEU A 188 27.93 -13.73 -5.26
N ALA A 189 27.82 -12.87 -4.24
CA ALA A 189 26.88 -13.02 -3.12
C ALA A 189 26.24 -11.65 -2.81
N PRO A 190 25.31 -11.18 -3.67
CA PRO A 190 24.75 -9.84 -3.53
C PRO A 190 23.80 -9.67 -2.33
N PHE A 191 23.27 -10.78 -1.81
CA PHE A 191 22.26 -10.78 -0.77
C PHE A 191 22.71 -11.60 0.43
N ARG A 192 22.63 -11.02 1.63
CA ARG A 192 22.89 -11.74 2.90
C ARG A 192 21.68 -12.56 3.34
N GLU A 193 20.49 -12.07 3.03
CA GLU A 193 19.23 -12.59 3.54
C GLU A 193 18.11 -12.27 2.57
N VAL A 194 17.15 -13.20 2.45
CA VAL A 194 15.85 -12.91 1.85
C VAL A 194 14.77 -13.14 2.89
N THR A 195 13.90 -12.16 3.03
CA THR A 195 12.74 -12.21 3.91
C THR A 195 11.47 -12.14 3.09
N MET A 196 10.50 -12.99 3.40
CA MET A 196 9.22 -13.03 2.71
C MET A 196 8.04 -13.17 3.66
N TYR A 197 6.95 -12.48 3.33
CA TYR A 197 5.69 -12.58 4.05
C TYR A 197 4.51 -12.40 3.10
N PHE A 198 3.42 -13.08 3.42
CA PHE A 198 2.17 -12.97 2.68
C PHE A 198 1.39 -11.77 3.17
N LYS A 199 1.10 -10.81 2.28
CA LYS A 199 0.22 -9.68 2.56
C LYS A 199 -1.05 -9.85 1.74
N PRO A 200 -2.13 -10.42 2.31
CA PRO A 200 -3.39 -10.55 1.58
C PRO A 200 -3.88 -9.18 1.17
N ILE A 201 -4.33 -9.07 -0.08
CA ILE A 201 -5.08 -7.91 -0.54
C ILE A 201 -6.51 -8.08 -0.01
N PRO A 202 -7.01 -7.18 0.86
CA PRO A 202 -8.39 -7.23 1.31
C PRO A 202 -9.34 -7.17 0.11
N LYS A 203 -10.47 -7.89 0.18
CA LYS A 203 -11.55 -7.65 -0.77
C LYS A 203 -12.22 -6.32 -0.39
N PRO A 204 -12.69 -5.52 -1.38
CA PRO A 204 -13.55 -4.39 -1.08
C PRO A 204 -14.71 -4.83 -0.19
N SER A 205 -14.91 -4.15 0.93
CA SER A 205 -16.00 -4.42 1.88
C SER A 205 -17.37 -4.26 1.21
N GLY A 206 -17.43 -3.43 0.15
CA GLY A 206 -18.66 -3.06 -0.53
C GLY A 206 -19.36 -1.87 0.11
N LYS A 207 -18.81 -1.27 1.17
CA LYS A 207 -19.30 -0.06 1.83
C LYS A 207 -19.57 1.08 0.84
N TRP A 208 -18.68 1.26 -0.14
CA TRP A 208 -18.76 2.34 -1.12
C TRP A 208 -19.55 2.01 -2.38
N LYS A 209 -20.27 0.88 -2.40
CA LYS A 209 -21.19 0.57 -3.48
C LYS A 209 -22.32 1.60 -3.50
N ILE A 210 -22.54 2.18 -4.67
CA ILE A 210 -23.64 3.11 -4.88
C ILE A 210 -24.96 2.33 -4.84
N PRO A 211 -25.89 2.66 -3.94
CA PRO A 211 -27.18 1.98 -3.87
C PRO A 211 -27.99 2.28 -5.13
N ALA A 212 -28.85 1.33 -5.52
CA ALA A 212 -29.84 1.59 -6.55
C ALA A 212 -30.84 2.64 -6.05
N ALA A 213 -31.23 3.57 -6.92
CA ALA A 213 -32.28 4.53 -6.59
C ALA A 213 -33.62 3.79 -6.36
N THR A 214 -34.23 3.99 -5.20
CA THR A 214 -35.55 3.44 -4.86
C THR A 214 -36.69 4.45 -5.02
N GLU A 215 -36.34 5.71 -5.31
CA GLU A 215 -37.23 6.85 -5.45
C GLU A 215 -36.72 7.76 -6.58
N PRO A 216 -37.52 8.73 -7.07
CA PRO A 216 -37.06 9.71 -8.06
C PRO A 216 -35.81 10.45 -7.59
N VAL A 217 -34.89 10.74 -8.50
CA VAL A 217 -33.61 11.40 -8.21
C VAL A 217 -33.46 12.70 -8.98
N LEU A 218 -32.65 13.60 -8.43
CA LEU A 218 -32.31 14.85 -9.09
C LEU A 218 -31.47 14.63 -10.34
N THR A 219 -31.76 15.42 -11.37
CA THR A 219 -31.03 15.46 -12.64
C THR A 219 -30.13 16.69 -12.66
N LEU A 220 -28.86 16.49 -12.29
CA LEU A 220 -27.85 17.55 -12.20
C LEU A 220 -26.65 17.19 -13.11
N PRO A 221 -26.73 17.47 -14.43
CA PRO A 221 -25.69 17.10 -15.38
C PRO A 221 -24.38 17.88 -15.18
N LYS A 222 -24.43 19.08 -14.61
CA LYS A 222 -23.23 19.90 -14.37
C LYS A 222 -22.60 19.52 -13.05
N LEU A 223 -21.42 18.92 -13.14
CA LEU A 223 -20.74 18.38 -11.96
C LEU A 223 -20.51 19.44 -10.87
N PRO A 224 -20.00 20.66 -11.13
CA PRO A 224 -19.72 21.57 -10.03
C PRO A 224 -20.98 22.01 -9.26
N PHE A 225 -22.09 22.29 -9.97
CA PHE A 225 -23.38 22.55 -9.31
C PHE A 225 -23.89 21.34 -8.52
N ARG A 226 -23.75 20.14 -9.09
CA ARG A 226 -24.06 18.89 -8.39
C ARG A 226 -23.21 18.70 -7.12
N LEU A 227 -21.93 19.05 -7.16
CA LEU A 227 -21.04 18.96 -6.00
C LEU A 227 -21.50 19.92 -4.89
N ALA A 228 -21.92 21.15 -5.21
CA ALA A 228 -22.47 22.07 -4.21
C ALA A 228 -23.74 21.52 -3.54
N VAL A 229 -24.64 20.88 -4.30
CA VAL A 229 -25.82 20.21 -3.75
C VAL A 229 -25.44 19.02 -2.86
N ILE A 230 -24.40 18.27 -3.24
CA ILE A 230 -23.89 17.18 -2.41
C ILE A 230 -23.20 17.73 -1.15
N GLN A 231 -22.45 18.84 -1.23
CA GLN A 231 -21.85 19.52 -0.07
C GLN A 231 -22.93 19.81 0.97
N GLU A 232 -23.98 20.53 0.56
CA GLU A 232 -25.08 20.88 1.44
C GLU A 232 -25.75 19.64 2.05
N LEU A 233 -26.16 18.67 1.22
CA LEU A 233 -26.95 17.53 1.70
C LEU A 233 -26.13 16.49 2.47
N MET A 234 -24.86 16.26 2.10
CA MET A 234 -24.02 15.21 2.68
C MET A 234 -23.13 15.73 3.81
N PHE A 235 -22.55 16.91 3.64
CA PHE A 235 -21.51 17.41 4.54
C PHE A 235 -22.07 18.38 5.57
N GLU A 236 -23.00 19.25 5.20
CA GLU A 236 -23.64 20.20 6.13
C GLU A 236 -24.83 19.58 6.88
N GLN A 237 -25.76 18.96 6.14
CA GLN A 237 -27.01 18.44 6.72
C GLN A 237 -26.93 16.97 7.15
N ASP A 238 -25.94 16.23 6.66
CA ASP A 238 -25.77 14.79 6.94
C ASP A 238 -26.98 13.92 6.50
N GLU A 239 -27.75 14.37 5.50
CA GLU A 239 -28.98 13.74 4.98
C GLU A 239 -28.73 12.82 3.76
N LEU A 240 -27.69 13.08 2.97
CA LEU A 240 -27.28 12.23 1.85
C LEU A 240 -26.21 11.22 2.31
N LYS A 241 -26.55 9.94 2.31
CA LYS A 241 -25.70 8.85 2.84
C LYS A 241 -25.15 7.93 1.74
N PRO A 242 -23.99 7.28 1.99
CA PRO A 242 -23.08 7.48 3.13
C PRO A 242 -22.31 8.80 3.02
N ARG A 243 -21.92 9.39 4.16
CA ARG A 243 -20.98 10.52 4.17
C ARG A 243 -19.65 10.02 3.60
N PHE A 244 -19.18 10.68 2.54
CA PHE A 244 -18.00 10.24 1.80
C PHE A 244 -16.71 10.58 2.54
N ASP A 245 -15.76 9.65 2.53
CA ASP A 245 -14.40 9.83 3.04
C ASP A 245 -13.42 9.24 2.03
N VAL A 246 -12.55 10.09 1.48
CA VAL A 246 -11.61 9.71 0.42
C VAL A 246 -10.55 8.72 0.89
N ASN A 247 -10.11 8.80 2.14
CA ASN A 247 -9.08 7.91 2.68
C ASN A 247 -9.64 6.50 2.86
N ASP A 248 -10.83 6.39 3.46
CA ASP A 248 -11.52 5.12 3.62
C ASP A 248 -11.98 4.55 2.27
N PHE A 249 -12.45 5.40 1.35
CA PHE A 249 -12.78 4.99 -0.03
C PHE A 249 -11.55 4.42 -0.74
N ALA A 250 -10.41 5.10 -0.67
CA ALA A 250 -9.18 4.68 -1.33
C ALA A 250 -8.60 3.40 -0.71
N ALA A 251 -8.75 3.21 0.60
CA ALA A 251 -8.34 2.00 1.30
C ALA A 251 -9.21 0.77 0.92
N ASP A 252 -10.52 0.96 0.68
CA ASP A 252 -11.50 -0.10 0.45
C ASP A 252 -11.66 -0.55 -1.02
N GLN A 253 -10.68 -0.32 -1.89
CA GLN A 253 -10.74 -0.76 -3.30
C GLN A 253 -10.05 -2.12 -3.57
N GLY A 254 -9.57 -2.78 -2.52
CA GLY A 254 -8.84 -4.04 -2.59
C GLY A 254 -7.58 -3.95 -3.46
N ALA A 255 -7.52 -4.70 -4.57
CA ALA A 255 -6.35 -4.66 -5.46
C ALA A 255 -6.17 -3.31 -6.17
N ARG A 256 -7.22 -2.48 -6.18
CA ARG A 256 -7.22 -1.13 -6.77
C ARG A 256 -7.09 -0.03 -5.71
N SER A 257 -6.76 -0.37 -4.47
CA SER A 257 -6.53 0.65 -3.43
C SER A 257 -5.36 1.55 -3.81
N PHE A 258 -5.47 2.81 -3.46
CA PHE A 258 -4.53 3.85 -3.85
C PHE A 258 -4.29 4.81 -2.68
N ASP A 259 -3.21 5.58 -2.75
CA ASP A 259 -2.98 6.70 -1.84
C ASP A 259 -3.60 7.95 -2.48
N PRO A 260 -4.60 8.59 -1.85
CA PRO A 260 -5.27 9.74 -2.44
C PRO A 260 -4.31 10.94 -2.59
N HIS A 261 -3.22 11.01 -1.83
CA HIS A 261 -2.24 12.09 -1.94
C HIS A 261 -1.31 11.97 -3.16
N THR A 262 -1.28 10.84 -3.87
CA THR A 262 -0.45 10.72 -5.08
C THR A 262 -1.00 11.49 -6.29
N PHE A 263 -2.20 12.03 -6.18
CA PHE A 263 -2.86 12.81 -7.24
C PHE A 263 -2.58 14.31 -7.17
N TYR A 264 -1.87 14.78 -6.12
CA TYR A 264 -1.48 16.18 -5.94
C TYR A 264 -2.67 17.15 -6.08
N ASP A 265 -2.64 17.99 -7.12
CA ASP A 265 -3.62 19.04 -7.45
C ASP A 265 -4.76 18.56 -8.35
N SER A 266 -4.73 17.29 -8.78
CA SER A 266 -5.66 16.77 -9.78
C SER A 266 -6.79 15.96 -9.14
N PRO A 267 -8.05 16.09 -9.63
CA PRO A 267 -9.16 15.30 -9.08
C PRO A 267 -8.97 13.81 -9.26
N ILE A 268 -9.17 13.07 -8.18
CA ILE A 268 -9.07 11.60 -8.18
C ILE A 268 -10.19 11.03 -9.08
N PRO A 269 -9.86 10.33 -10.19
CA PRO A 269 -10.87 9.92 -11.17
C PRO A 269 -11.96 8.99 -10.61
N ALA A 270 -11.58 8.11 -9.69
CA ALA A 270 -12.52 7.18 -9.05
C ALA A 270 -13.52 7.92 -8.14
N VAL A 271 -13.05 8.91 -7.38
CA VAL A 271 -13.89 9.75 -6.51
C VAL A 271 -14.82 10.63 -7.34
N ARG A 272 -14.28 11.28 -8.38
CA ARG A 272 -15.09 12.07 -9.33
C ARG A 272 -16.21 11.24 -9.96
N THR A 273 -15.91 10.00 -10.31
CA THR A 273 -16.90 9.06 -10.86
C THR A 273 -17.96 8.67 -9.83
N TRP A 274 -17.57 8.51 -8.57
CA TRP A 274 -18.50 8.19 -7.49
C TRP A 274 -19.51 9.34 -7.26
N PHE A 275 -19.04 10.58 -7.12
CA PHE A 275 -19.92 11.74 -6.93
C PHE A 275 -20.83 12.02 -8.14
N ARG A 276 -20.36 11.72 -9.36
CA ARG A 276 -21.23 11.77 -10.56
C ARG A 276 -22.39 10.78 -10.50
N ARG A 277 -22.23 9.65 -9.81
CA ARG A 277 -23.15 8.51 -9.88
C ARG A 277 -24.05 8.34 -8.66
N ILE A 278 -23.70 8.88 -7.50
CA ILE A 278 -24.52 8.73 -6.29
C ILE A 278 -25.94 9.28 -6.53
N PRO A 279 -27.03 8.50 -6.37
CA PRO A 279 -28.37 9.05 -6.52
C PRO A 279 -28.63 10.10 -5.43
N ILE A 280 -29.17 11.26 -5.82
CA ILE A 280 -29.63 12.28 -4.88
C ILE A 280 -31.16 12.24 -4.91
N PRO A 281 -31.83 11.71 -3.87
CA PRO A 281 -33.28 11.65 -3.85
C PRO A 281 -33.95 13.02 -4.07
N ALA A 282 -34.96 13.06 -4.93
CA ALA A 282 -35.66 14.30 -5.29
C ALA A 282 -36.31 14.97 -4.07
N ARG A 283 -36.79 14.18 -3.10
CA ARG A 283 -37.36 14.69 -1.83
C ARG A 283 -36.38 15.55 -1.02
N LEU A 284 -35.07 15.39 -1.22
CA LEU A 284 -34.07 16.21 -0.50
C LEU A 284 -33.95 17.62 -1.07
N ALA A 285 -34.47 17.88 -2.27
CA ALA A 285 -34.35 19.20 -2.89
C ALA A 285 -35.08 20.30 -2.10
N GLU A 286 -36.17 19.95 -1.42
CA GLU A 286 -36.90 20.87 -0.54
C GLU A 286 -36.06 21.33 0.67
N ARG A 287 -35.00 20.59 1.01
CA ARG A 287 -34.09 20.93 2.12
C ARG A 287 -32.96 21.87 1.72
N VAL A 288 -32.69 22.02 0.43
CA VAL A 288 -31.65 22.91 -0.07
C VAL A 288 -32.21 24.33 -0.11
N GLN A 289 -31.99 25.08 0.98
CA GLN A 289 -32.42 26.48 1.09
C GLN A 289 -31.29 27.46 0.78
N LYS A 290 -30.05 27.01 1.03
CA LYS A 290 -28.82 27.75 0.84
C LYS A 290 -27.80 26.85 0.14
N LEU A 291 -26.96 27.44 -0.70
CA LEU A 291 -25.76 26.81 -1.24
C LEU A 291 -24.57 27.72 -1.01
N THR A 292 -23.46 27.18 -0.52
CA THR A 292 -22.21 27.93 -0.32
C THR A 292 -21.13 27.40 -1.27
N PHE A 293 -20.57 28.30 -2.08
CA PHE A 293 -19.46 28.07 -3.01
C PHE A 293 -18.17 28.61 -2.38
N ASP A 294 -17.56 27.81 -1.53
CA ASP A 294 -16.34 28.16 -0.80
C ASP A 294 -15.22 27.14 -1.10
N GLY A 295 -13.99 27.64 -1.30
CA GLY A 295 -12.83 26.78 -1.59
C GLY A 295 -12.52 25.77 -0.48
N GLY A 296 -12.90 26.09 0.77
CA GLY A 296 -12.77 25.23 1.93
C GLY A 296 -13.86 24.18 2.10
N ASN A 297 -14.83 24.06 1.18
CA ASN A 297 -15.87 23.03 1.26
C ASN A 297 -15.27 21.62 1.29
N ASP A 298 -15.72 20.80 2.25
CA ASP A 298 -15.26 19.42 2.45
C ASP A 298 -15.22 18.60 1.16
N ILE A 299 -16.25 18.71 0.31
CA ILE A 299 -16.38 17.92 -0.91
C ILE A 299 -15.21 18.12 -1.87
N TYR A 300 -14.63 19.32 -1.94
CA TYR A 300 -13.51 19.59 -2.83
C TYR A 300 -12.25 18.87 -2.35
N LEU A 301 -12.01 18.85 -1.03
CA LEU A 301 -10.93 18.08 -0.41
C LEU A 301 -11.14 16.56 -0.53
N GLN A 302 -12.38 16.09 -0.70
CA GLN A 302 -12.62 14.68 -1.06
C GLN A 302 -12.17 14.36 -2.49
N LEU A 303 -12.32 15.29 -3.44
CA LEU A 303 -11.87 15.09 -4.82
C LEU A 303 -10.37 15.34 -5.01
N ILE A 304 -9.83 16.36 -4.35
CA ILE A 304 -8.44 16.82 -4.44
C ILE A 304 -7.95 17.12 -3.01
N PRO A 305 -7.36 16.14 -2.30
CA PRO A 305 -6.99 16.30 -0.89
C PRO A 305 -5.94 17.37 -0.61
N GLN A 306 -5.19 17.81 -1.62
CA GLN A 306 -4.16 18.85 -1.50
C GLN A 306 -4.56 20.15 -2.20
N TRP A 307 -5.84 20.34 -2.52
CA TRP A 307 -6.29 21.55 -3.19
C TRP A 307 -6.11 22.77 -2.28
N ASP A 308 -5.54 23.82 -2.83
CA ASP A 308 -5.36 25.11 -2.16
C ASP A 308 -6.57 26.04 -2.31
N GLY A 309 -7.52 25.70 -3.19
CA GLY A 309 -8.73 26.46 -3.44
C GLY A 309 -8.58 27.59 -4.46
N GLU A 310 -7.42 27.72 -5.12
CA GLU A 310 -7.07 28.92 -5.92
C GLU A 310 -7.25 28.76 -7.44
N ASP A 311 -7.88 27.67 -7.92
CA ASP A 311 -8.07 27.41 -9.36
C ASP A 311 -9.55 27.36 -9.82
N GLU A 312 -9.76 27.27 -11.14
CA GLU A 312 -11.08 27.25 -11.76
C GLU A 312 -11.73 25.85 -11.81
N GLN A 313 -11.18 24.86 -11.10
CA GLN A 313 -11.56 23.45 -11.26
C GLN A 313 -13.05 23.17 -10.95
N PHE A 314 -13.64 23.98 -10.07
CA PHE A 314 -15.05 23.89 -9.66
C PHE A 314 -15.90 25.09 -10.12
N PHE A 315 -15.39 25.89 -11.04
CA PHE A 315 -16.08 27.07 -11.56
C PHE A 315 -17.35 26.69 -12.34
N ILE A 316 -18.44 27.42 -12.10
CA ILE A 316 -19.75 27.22 -12.74
C ILE A 316 -19.96 28.29 -13.80
N THR A 317 -19.78 27.89 -15.05
CA THR A 317 -19.98 28.76 -16.21
C THR A 317 -21.43 28.86 -16.66
N THR A 318 -22.24 27.83 -16.41
CA THR A 318 -23.62 27.73 -16.91
C THR A 318 -24.53 27.01 -15.93
N LEU A 319 -25.81 27.36 -15.92
CA LEU A 319 -26.86 26.71 -15.11
C LEU A 319 -28.18 26.70 -15.88
N SER A 320 -28.86 25.55 -15.92
CA SER A 320 -30.12 25.39 -16.68
C SER A 320 -31.32 25.72 -15.80
N ASP A 321 -32.45 26.08 -16.41
CA ASP A 321 -33.67 26.34 -15.64
C ASP A 321 -34.22 25.03 -15.07
N GLU A 322 -34.06 23.92 -15.79
CA GLU A 322 -34.41 22.57 -15.34
C GLU A 322 -33.60 22.13 -14.12
N GLU A 323 -32.32 22.53 -14.01
CA GLU A 323 -31.52 22.31 -12.80
C GLU A 323 -32.04 23.13 -11.61
N LEU A 324 -32.47 24.38 -11.83
CA LEU A 324 -32.95 25.28 -10.78
C LEU A 324 -34.38 24.98 -10.33
N ASP A 325 -35.27 24.60 -11.26
CA ASP A 325 -36.68 24.27 -10.99
C ASP A 325 -36.84 23.10 -10.01
N GLN A 326 -35.80 22.28 -9.86
CA GLN A 326 -35.78 21.17 -8.91
C GLN A 326 -35.70 21.63 -7.45
N PHE A 327 -35.30 22.87 -7.15
CA PHE A 327 -35.06 23.37 -5.79
C PHE A 327 -36.06 24.47 -5.39
N PRO A 328 -37.30 24.11 -4.99
CA PRO A 328 -38.36 25.09 -4.75
C PRO A 328 -38.08 26.02 -3.55
N ASN A 329 -37.18 25.60 -2.65
CA ASN A 329 -36.87 26.32 -1.41
C ASN A 329 -35.49 27.01 -1.43
N LEU A 330 -34.74 26.95 -2.53
CA LEU A 330 -33.48 27.68 -2.64
C LEU A 330 -33.77 29.19 -2.62
N ARG A 331 -33.16 29.91 -1.67
CA ARG A 331 -33.35 31.36 -1.47
C ARG A 331 -32.04 32.12 -1.45
N THR A 332 -30.96 31.48 -1.00
CA THR A 332 -29.66 32.13 -0.83
C THR A 332 -28.56 31.31 -1.47
N VAL A 333 -27.62 32.01 -2.10
CA VAL A 333 -26.36 31.47 -2.57
C VAL A 333 -25.25 32.35 -2.04
N GLU A 334 -24.29 31.75 -1.34
CA GLU A 334 -23.07 32.43 -0.93
C GLU A 334 -21.95 31.99 -1.88
N ASP A 335 -21.24 32.94 -2.47
CA ASP A 335 -20.13 32.68 -3.39
C ASP A 335 -18.92 33.57 -3.04
N PRO A 336 -18.33 33.40 -1.85
CA PRO A 336 -17.17 34.16 -1.39
C PRO A 336 -15.89 33.85 -2.18
N ALA A 337 -15.82 32.68 -2.82
CA ALA A 337 -14.66 32.24 -3.61
C ALA A 337 -14.82 32.54 -5.12
N GLU A 338 -15.86 33.26 -5.51
CA GLU A 338 -16.14 33.66 -6.91
C GLU A 338 -16.22 32.48 -7.90
N PHE A 339 -16.84 31.36 -7.52
CA PHE A 339 -17.02 30.21 -8.40
C PHE A 339 -18.15 30.37 -9.42
N LEU A 340 -18.97 31.41 -9.32
CA LEU A 340 -20.08 31.64 -10.24
C LEU A 340 -19.73 32.67 -11.31
N SER A 341 -19.91 32.29 -12.58
CA SER A 341 -19.81 33.25 -13.66
C SER A 341 -20.85 34.37 -13.54
N PRO A 342 -20.59 35.57 -14.08
CA PRO A 342 -21.55 36.68 -14.04
C PRO A 342 -22.92 36.34 -14.66
N SER A 343 -22.96 35.44 -15.66
CA SER A 343 -24.22 34.99 -16.27
C SER A 343 -25.02 34.07 -15.35
N VAL A 344 -24.35 33.22 -14.57
CA VAL A 344 -24.98 32.34 -13.59
C VAL A 344 -25.53 33.16 -12.43
N ARG A 345 -24.76 34.14 -11.92
CA ARG A 345 -25.23 35.07 -10.88
C ARG A 345 -26.52 35.80 -11.29
N ARG A 346 -26.52 36.44 -12.47
CA ARG A 346 -27.73 37.11 -13.00
C ARG A 346 -28.92 36.17 -13.18
N LYS A 347 -28.68 34.90 -13.51
CA LYS A 347 -29.75 33.90 -13.62
C LYS A 347 -30.35 33.55 -12.25
N LEU A 348 -29.54 33.44 -11.20
CA LEU A 348 -30.02 33.21 -9.83
C LEU A 348 -30.85 34.41 -9.35
N GLU A 349 -30.35 35.62 -9.54
CA GLU A 349 -31.01 36.86 -9.15
C GLU A 349 -32.36 37.07 -9.86
N SER A 350 -32.44 36.77 -11.17
CA SER A 350 -33.70 36.89 -11.93
C SER A 350 -34.80 35.92 -11.45
N ARG A 351 -34.41 34.91 -10.67
CA ARG A 351 -35.28 33.91 -10.04
C ARG A 351 -35.60 34.25 -8.58
N GLY A 352 -35.18 35.43 -8.11
CA GLY A 352 -35.39 35.89 -6.73
C GLY A 352 -34.50 35.19 -5.70
N ILE A 353 -33.41 34.55 -6.13
CA ILE A 353 -32.39 33.98 -5.24
C ILE A 353 -31.37 35.09 -4.93
N VAL A 354 -31.11 35.31 -3.64
CA VAL A 354 -30.09 36.26 -3.17
C VAL A 354 -28.71 35.64 -3.39
N VAL A 355 -27.78 36.38 -3.97
CA VAL A 355 -26.40 35.95 -4.18
C VAL A 355 -25.45 36.87 -3.42
N ASP A 356 -24.85 36.37 -2.34
CA ASP A 356 -23.90 37.09 -1.49
C ASP A 356 -22.45 36.69 -1.84
N GLY A 357 -21.47 37.58 -1.69
CA GLY A 357 -20.05 37.27 -1.94
C GLY A 357 -19.28 38.24 -2.83
N LEU A 358 -19.74 39.48 -2.99
CA LEU A 358 -18.91 40.58 -3.46
C LEU A 358 -18.53 41.45 -2.25
N ASN A 359 -17.23 41.66 -2.04
CA ASN A 359 -16.79 42.88 -1.36
C ASN A 359 -17.10 44.02 -2.33
N ASP A 360 -18.02 44.91 -1.94
CA ASP A 360 -18.12 46.26 -2.53
C ASP A 360 -16.84 47.07 -2.25
#